data_AF-A0A927U5K1-F1
#
_entry.id   AF-A0A927U5K1-F1
#
_cell.length_a   1.000
_cell.length_b   1.000
_cell.length_c   1.000
_cell.angle_alpha   90.00
_cell.angle_beta   90.00
_cell.angle_gamma   90.00
#
_symmetry.space_group_name_H-M   'P 1'
#
loop_
_entity.id
_entity.type
_entity.pdbx_description
1 polymer ?
#
loop_
_entity_poly.entity_id
_entity_poly.type
_entity_poly.pdbx_seq_one_letter_code
_entity_poly.pdbx_strand_id
1 'polypeptide(L)' 'MRIMYLGPELKGVVRHNQIFSYNPEDVIEKACQRNPLAKHLFVDMEDIVAKKKELHTEGSLLNLTFRKILKQEVDHGRL' A
#
# COMPACT_ATOMS: atom_id res chain seq x y z
N MET A 1 15.31 -9.86 -3.37
CA MET A 1 14.28 -9.09 -2.65
C MET A 1 13.20 -8.66 -3.63
N ARG A 2 11.93 -8.96 -3.37
CA ARG A 2 10.81 -8.50 -4.21
C ARG A 2 9.78 -7.84 -3.29
N ILE A 3 9.40 -6.61 -3.61
CA ILE A 3 8.42 -5.86 -2.81
C ILE A 3 7.09 -5.82 -3.57
N MET A 4 5.99 -6.05 -2.88
CA MET A 4 4.64 -5.93 -3.41
C MET A 4 3.91 -4.80 -2.70
N TYR A 5 3.14 -4.02 -3.46
CA TYR A 5 2.24 -3.03 -2.90
C TYR A 5 0.83 -3.63 -2.67
N LEU A 6 0.36 -3.63 -1.43
CA LEU A 6 -0.94 -4.18 -1.02
C LEU A 6 -2.05 -3.12 -0.85
N GLY A 7 -1.74 -1.84 -1.05
CA GLY A 7 -2.67 -0.75 -0.84
C GLY A 7 -3.70 -0.55 -1.96
N PRO A 8 -4.64 0.39 -1.79
CA PRO A 8 -5.49 0.84 -2.89
C PRO A 8 -4.64 1.53 -3.95
N GLU A 9 -5.12 1.56 -5.20
CA GLU A 9 -4.39 2.24 -6.28
C GLU A 9 -4.19 3.72 -5.96
N LEU A 10 -2.94 4.18 -6.07
CA LEU A 10 -2.57 5.58 -5.97
C LEU A 10 -2.30 6.08 -7.38
N LYS A 11 -3.27 6.77 -7.97
CA LYS A 11 -3.24 7.18 -9.37
C LYS A 11 -1.97 7.98 -9.69
N GLY A 12 -1.20 7.49 -10.66
CA GLY A 12 0.08 8.08 -11.07
C GLY A 12 1.28 7.77 -10.15
N VAL A 13 1.11 6.92 -9.14
CA VAL A 13 2.17 6.52 -8.20
C VAL A 13 2.38 5.01 -8.21
N VAL A 14 1.37 4.21 -7.83
CA VAL A 14 1.48 2.75 -7.69
C VAL A 14 0.12 2.08 -7.83
N ARG A 15 0.09 0.91 -8.49
CA ARG A 15 -1.12 0.11 -8.67
C ARG A 15 -1.26 -0.95 -7.57
N HIS A 16 -2.50 -1.31 -7.23
CA HIS A 16 -2.77 -2.44 -6.35
C HIS A 16 -2.09 -3.72 -6.88
N ASN A 17 -1.45 -4.48 -5.99
CA ASN A 17 -0.68 -5.69 -6.31
C ASN A 17 0.52 -5.49 -7.24
N GLN A 18 1.00 -4.26 -7.46
CA GLN A 18 2.22 -4.02 -8.22
C GLN A 18 3.44 -4.61 -7.51
N ILE A 19 4.28 -5.33 -8.25
CA ILE A 19 5.50 -5.98 -7.77
C ILE A 19 6.72 -5.22 -8.28
N PHE A 20 7.68 -5.00 -7.41
CA PHE A 20 8.98 -4.39 -7.68
C PHE A 20 10.08 -5.44 -7.46
N SER A 21 10.98 -5.58 -8.44
CA SER A 21 12.17 -6.44 -8.35
C SER A 21 13.38 -5.74 -7.71
N TYR A 22 13.18 -4.52 -7.22
CA TYR A 22 14.16 -3.64 -6.60
C TYR A 22 13.51 -2.95 -5.38
N ASN A 23 14.30 -2.21 -4.58
CA ASN A 23 13.75 -1.38 -3.50
C ASN A 23 13.15 -0.09 -4.07
N PRO A 24 11.82 0.12 -4.07
CA PRO A 24 11.20 1.22 -4.80
C PRO A 24 11.10 2.49 -3.95
N GLU A 25 12.24 2.99 -3.45
CA GLU A 25 12.30 4.14 -2.52
C GLU A 25 11.57 5.38 -3.07
N ASP A 26 11.81 5.75 -4.33
CA ASP A 26 11.13 6.87 -4.99
C ASP A 26 9.59 6.72 -5.01
N VAL A 27 9.10 5.50 -5.15
CA VAL A 27 7.67 5.19 -5.18
C VAL A 27 7.08 5.26 -3.78
N ILE A 28 7.82 4.75 -2.78
CA ILE A 28 7.45 4.82 -1.36
C ILE A 28 7.37 6.29 -0.94
N GLU A 29 8.34 7.12 -1.31
CA GLU A 29 8.34 8.55 -1.01
C GLU A 29 7.13 9.26 -1.63
N LYS A 30 6.87 9.05 -2.92
CA LYS A 30 5.69 9.61 -3.61
C LYS A 30 4.38 9.14 -2.97
N ALA A 31 4.31 7.87 -2.54
CA ALA A 31 3.15 7.35 -1.84
C ALA A 31 2.99 7.98 -0.45
N CYS A 32 4.09 8.18 0.28
CA CYS A 32 4.11 8.84 1.59
C CYS A 32 3.73 10.33 1.52
N GLN A 33 4.05 11.02 0.43
CA GLN A 33 3.56 12.38 0.16
C GLN A 33 2.03 12.43 0.02
N ARG A 34 1.39 11.34 -0.46
CA ARG A 34 -0.08 11.24 -0.49
C ARG A 34 -0.63 10.91 0.88
N ASN A 35 -0.07 9.89 1.54
CA ASN A 35 -0.41 9.51 2.89
C ASN A 35 0.80 8.87 3.57
N PRO A 36 1.28 9.40 4.72
CA PRO A 36 2.46 8.86 5.40
C PRO A 36 2.37 7.37 5.78
N LEU A 37 1.16 6.82 5.90
CA LEU A 37 0.93 5.41 6.21
C LEU A 37 1.16 4.49 5.00
N ALA A 38 1.25 5.02 3.78
CA ALA A 38 1.39 4.23 2.57
C ALA A 38 2.62 3.32 2.57
N LYS A 39 3.71 3.70 3.26
CA LYS A 39 4.91 2.86 3.44
C LYS A 39 4.60 1.49 4.03
N HIS A 40 3.58 1.36 4.88
CA HIS A 40 3.23 0.09 5.51
C HIS A 40 2.63 -0.93 4.53
N LEU A 41 2.20 -0.47 3.36
CA LEU A 41 1.60 -1.30 2.32
C LEU A 41 2.62 -1.82 1.30
N PHE A 42 3.88 -1.41 1.40
CA PHE A 42 4.99 -2.01 0.67
C PHE A 42 5.57 -3.13 1.51
N VAL A 43 5.45 -4.35 1.00
CA VAL A 43 5.71 -5.55 1.79
C VAL A 43 6.62 -6.49 1.04
N ASP A 44 7.53 -7.15 1.75
CA ASP A 44 8.34 -8.19 1.13
C ASP A 44 7.44 -9.36 0.70
N MET A 45 7.72 -9.88 -0.48
CA MET A 45 7.08 -11.08 -1.01
C MET A 45 7.29 -12.29 -0.11
N GLU A 46 8.36 -12.35 0.68
CA GLU A 46 8.60 -13.39 1.69
C GLU A 46 7.52 -13.38 2.79
N ASP A 47 7.00 -12.20 3.16
CA ASP A 47 5.98 -12.01 4.20
C ASP A 47 4.54 -11.93 3.65
N ILE A 48 4.35 -12.11 2.34
CA ILE A 48 3.10 -11.73 1.66
C ILE A 48 1.88 -12.47 2.18
N VAL A 49 2.02 -13.73 2.57
CA VAL A 49 0.91 -14.56 3.07
C VAL A 49 0.41 -14.02 4.41
N ALA A 50 1.34 -13.76 5.33
CA ALA A 50 1.03 -13.19 6.64
C ALA A 50 0.42 -11.79 6.51
N LYS A 51 0.99 -10.97 5.62
CA LYS A 51 0.57 -9.58 5.42
C LYS A 51 -0.76 -9.45 4.68
N LYS A 52 -1.06 -10.35 3.75
CA LYS A 52 -2.41 -10.48 3.20
C LYS A 52 -3.42 -10.90 4.27
N LYS A 53 -3.08 -11.86 5.14
CA LYS A 53 -3.98 -12.24 6.25
C LYS A 53 -4.24 -11.03 7.16
N GLU A 54 -3.20 -10.28 7.51
CA GLU A 54 -3.32 -9.04 8.30
C GLU A 54 -4.23 -8.03 7.59
N LEU A 55 -4.05 -7.77 6.30
CA LEU A 55 -4.87 -6.86 5.50
C LEU A 55 -6.38 -7.20 5.54
N HIS A 56 -6.73 -8.49 5.54
CA HIS A 56 -8.12 -8.97 5.62
C HIS A 56 -8.64 -9.07 7.05
N THR A 57 -7.78 -8.94 8.06
CA THR A 57 -8.18 -8.95 9.47
C THR A 57 -8.71 -7.57 9.84
N GLU A 58 -10.01 -7.49 10.13
CA GLU A 58 -10.64 -6.22 10.51
C GLU A 58 -9.99 -5.62 11.76
N GLY A 59 -9.71 -4.31 11.72
CA GLY A 59 -9.07 -3.59 12.82
C GLY A 59 -7.55 -3.77 12.92
N SER A 60 -6.93 -4.58 12.05
CA SER A 60 -5.47 -4.67 11.97
C SER A 60 -4.85 -3.37 11.43
N LEU A 61 -3.53 -3.20 11.65
CA LEU A 61 -2.82 -2.02 11.15
C LEU A 61 -2.91 -1.90 9.62
N LEU A 62 -2.65 -2.99 8.88
CA LEU A 62 -2.75 -3.00 7.42
C LEU A 62 -4.17 -2.73 6.93
N ASN A 63 -5.18 -3.31 7.59
CA ASN A 63 -6.59 -3.08 7.25
C ASN A 63 -7.01 -1.62 7.44
N LEU A 64 -6.69 -1.04 8.59
CA LEU A 64 -6.99 0.36 8.91
C LEU A 64 -6.23 1.31 7.99
N THR A 65 -4.97 1.01 7.68
CA THR A 65 -4.15 1.79 6.75
C THR A 65 -4.77 1.77 5.35
N PHE A 66 -5.13 0.60 4.84
CA PHE A 66 -5.78 0.45 3.54
C PHE A 66 -7.09 1.26 3.48
N ARG A 67 -7.98 1.07 4.46
CA ARG A 67 -9.28 1.76 4.52
C ARG A 67 -9.10 3.29 4.58
N LYS A 68 -8.14 3.77 5.36
CA LYS A 68 -7.86 5.21 5.49
C LYS A 68 -7.37 5.82 4.17
N ILE A 69 -6.45 5.15 3.47
CA ILE A 69 -5.94 5.63 2.18
C ILE A 69 -7.04 5.55 1.12
N LEU A 70 -7.81 4.47 1.08
CA LEU A 70 -8.91 4.31 0.13
C LEU A 70 -9.93 5.44 0.29
N LYS A 71 -10.37 5.70 1.53
CA LYS A 71 -11.28 6.80 1.84
C LYS A 71 -10.71 8.13 1.39
N GLN A 72 -9.44 8.39 1.69
CA GLN A 72 -8.78 9.63 1.29
C GLN A 72 -8.78 9.81 -0.23
N GLU A 73 -8.43 8.78 -1.01
CA GLU A 73 -8.38 8.90 -2.47
C GLU A 73 -9.77 9.09 -3.10
N VAL A 74 -10.82 8.48 -2.52
CA VAL A 74 -12.22 8.73 -2.87
C VAL A 74 -12.63 10.18 -2.54
N ASP A 75 -12.33 10.66 -1.34
CA ASP A 75 -12.66 12.04 -0.90
C ASP A 75 -11.97 13.10 -1.78
N HIS A 76 -10.81 12.78 -2.37
CA HIS A 76 -10.09 13.65 -3.31
C HIS A 76 -10.48 13.45 -4.79
N GLY A 77 -11.44 12.57 -5.10
CA GLY A 77 -11.88 12.29 -6.48
C GLY A 77 -10.81 11.65 -7.36
N ARG A 78 -9.91 10.86 -6.78
CA ARG A 78 -8.80 10.18 -7.49
C ARG A 78 -9.07 8.71 -7.76
N LEU A 79 -10.13 8.16 -7.16
CA LEU A 79 -10.70 6.82 -7.35
C LEU A 79 -12.19 6.91 -7.61
#